data_AF-A0A396IMZ2-F1
#
_entry.id   AF-A0A396IMZ2-F1
#
_cell.length_a   1.000
_cell.length_b   1.000
_cell.length_c   1.000
_cell.angle_alpha   90.00
_cell.angle_beta   90.00
_cell.angle_gamma   90.00
#
_symmetry.space_group_name_H-M   'P 1'
#
loop_
_entity.id
_entity.type
_entity.pdbx_description
1 polymer ?
#
loop_
_entity_poly.entity_id
_entity_poly.type
_entity_poly.pdbx_seq_one_letter_code
_entity_poly.pdbx_strand_id
1 'polypeptide(L)'
;MSPEYKLRLLMIYATVYPEKFEGKFHAHSGIIGVTQPRRVAVLATAKRVAYELGVRLGKEVGFQVRYDKKIGENCSIKFMTDGILLR
;
A
#
# COMPACT_ATOMS: atom_id res chain seq x y z
N MET A 1 -11.02 12.16 11.32
CA MET A 1 -10.06 12.13 10.19
C MET A 1 -10.83 12.54 8.94
N SER A 2 -10.46 13.65 8.29
CA SER A 2 -11.33 14.30 7.30
C SER A 2 -11.51 13.45 6.02
N PRO A 3 -12.68 13.53 5.34
CA PRO A 3 -12.96 12.85 4.07
C PRO A 3 -11.97 13.15 2.94
N GLU A 4 -11.20 14.24 3.05
CA GLU A 4 -10.30 14.74 2.00
C GLU A 4 -9.10 13.82 1.75
N TYR A 5 -8.60 13.12 2.78
CA TYR A 5 -7.51 12.16 2.62
C TYR A 5 -7.94 10.92 1.81
N LYS A 6 -9.23 10.56 1.88
CA LYS A 6 -9.82 9.40 1.18
C LYS A 6 -9.84 9.62 -0.33
N LEU A 7 -10.20 10.83 -0.77
CA LEU A 7 -10.21 11.20 -2.19
C LEU A 7 -8.79 11.36 -2.74
N ARG A 8 -7.86 11.88 -1.94
CA ARG A 8 -6.48 12.15 -2.40
C ARG A 8 -5.67 10.85 -2.59
N LEU A 9 -5.85 9.86 -1.73
CA LEU A 9 -5.19 8.56 -1.87
C LEU A 9 -5.77 7.75 -3.04
N LEU A 10 -7.10 7.78 -3.19
CA LEU A 10 -7.79 7.15 -4.32
C LEU A 10 -7.42 7.81 -5.65
N MET A 11 -7.28 9.14 -5.68
CA MET A 11 -6.78 9.89 -6.85
C MET A 11 -5.36 9.49 -7.21
N ILE A 12 -4.43 9.41 -6.25
CA ILE A 12 -3.06 8.95 -6.53
C ILE A 12 -3.08 7.53 -7.11
N TYR A 13 -3.93 6.64 -6.57
CA TYR A 13 -4.03 5.27 -7.08
C TYR A 13 -4.61 5.20 -8.50
N ALA A 14 -5.68 5.95 -8.77
CA ALA A 14 -6.34 6.02 -10.08
C ALA A 14 -5.49 6.76 -11.13
N THR A 15 -4.68 7.74 -10.73
CA THR A 15 -3.76 8.46 -11.63
C THR A 15 -2.55 7.61 -11.98
N VAL A 16 -2.02 6.83 -11.04
CA VAL A 16 -0.84 5.99 -11.29
C VAL A 16 -1.23 4.67 -11.98
N TYR A 17 -2.48 4.19 -11.82
CA TYR A 17 -2.97 2.95 -12.45
C TYR A 17 -4.44 3.06 -12.90
N PRO A 18 -4.74 3.86 -13.94
CA PRO A 18 -6.11 4.03 -14.43
C PRO A 18 -6.73 2.72 -14.92
N GLU A 19 -5.93 1.82 -15.52
CA GLU A 19 -6.41 0.52 -16.02
C GLU A 19 -6.78 -0.51 -14.94
N LYS A 20 -6.42 -0.28 -13.67
CA LYS A 20 -6.68 -1.22 -12.57
C LYS A 20 -8.02 -1.00 -11.86
N PHE A 21 -8.72 0.09 -12.16
CA PHE A 21 -10.04 0.38 -11.58
C PHE A 21 -11.15 -0.54 -12.14
N GLU A 22 -10.87 -1.24 -13.24
CA GLU A 22 -11.82 -2.12 -13.94
C GLU A 22 -11.60 -3.63 -13.69
N GLY A 23 -10.96 -3.97 -12.57
CA GLY A 23 -11.14 -5.30 -11.98
C GLY A 23 -10.11 -6.38 -12.35
N LYS A 24 -8.89 -6.02 -12.76
CA LYS A 24 -7.80 -7.01 -12.92
C LYS A 24 -6.43 -6.48 -12.51
N PHE A 25 -5.93 -6.90 -11.35
CA PHE A 25 -4.52 -6.78 -10.96
C PHE A 25 -3.68 -7.81 -11.75
N HIS A 26 -3.47 -7.61 -13.05
CA HIS A 26 -2.55 -8.46 -13.82
C HIS A 26 -1.11 -7.95 -13.78
N ALA A 27 -0.21 -8.95 -13.69
CA ALA A 27 1.23 -8.91 -13.55
C ALA A 27 1.94 -7.85 -14.42
N HIS A 28 2.31 -6.73 -13.78
CA HIS A 28 3.56 -6.05 -14.11
C HIS A 28 4.53 -6.33 -12.96
N SER A 29 5.77 -6.65 -13.30
CA SER A 29 6.81 -7.29 -12.48
C SER A 29 7.39 -6.42 -11.34
N GLY A 30 6.60 -5.53 -10.75
CA GLY A 30 7.06 -4.60 -9.72
C GLY A 30 6.01 -4.30 -8.65
N ILE A 31 6.50 -4.00 -7.45
CA ILE A 31 5.70 -3.60 -6.28
C ILE A 31 5.84 -2.09 -6.09
N ILE A 32 4.74 -1.39 -5.85
CA ILE A 32 4.78 0.03 -5.44
C ILE A 32 5.25 0.09 -3.99
N GLY A 33 6.43 0.66 -3.76
CA GLY A 33 6.94 0.97 -2.43
C GLY A 33 6.49 2.34 -1.97
N VAL A 34 5.74 2.42 -0.86
CA VAL A 34 5.36 3.69 -0.23
C VAL A 34 6.11 3.81 1.09
N THR A 35 6.96 4.84 1.21
CA THR A 35 7.66 5.07 2.47
C THR A 35 6.89 5.98 3.41
N GLN A 36 7.08 5.75 4.70
CA GLN A 36 6.63 6.61 5.79
C GLN A 36 7.72 6.64 6.86
N PRO A 37 8.06 7.81 7.43
CA PRO A 37 9.19 7.93 8.35
C PRO A 37 8.96 7.22 9.70
N ARG A 38 7.70 6.94 10.07
CA ARG A 38 7.33 6.36 11.37
C ARG A 38 6.64 5.00 11.22
N ARG A 39 7.02 4.03 12.07
CA ARG A 39 6.39 2.69 12.12
C ARG A 39 4.87 2.74 12.25
N VAL A 40 4.35 3.61 13.12
CA VAL A 40 2.90 3.74 13.33
C VAL A 40 2.17 4.24 12.08
N ALA A 41 2.80 5.10 11.28
CA ALA A 41 2.24 5.59 10.02
C ALA A 41 2.22 4.48 8.96
N VAL A 42 3.29 3.68 8.85
CA VAL A 42 3.31 2.50 7.97
C VAL A 42 2.15 1.56 8.26
N LEU A 43 1.98 1.19 9.53
CA LEU A 43 0.95 0.24 9.96
C LEU A 43 -0.47 0.79 9.77
N ALA A 44 -0.69 2.05 10.15
CA ALA A 44 -2.01 2.69 10.04
C ALA A 44 -2.41 2.85 8.56
N THR A 45 -1.50 3.35 7.72
CA THR A 45 -1.78 3.56 6.30
C THR A 45 -1.99 2.24 5.57
N ALA A 46 -1.15 1.22 5.79
CA ALA A 46 -1.34 -0.08 5.16
C ALA A 46 -2.68 -0.73 5.52
N LYS A 47 -3.05 -0.71 6.81
CA LYS A 47 -4.37 -1.18 7.28
C LYS A 47 -5.51 -0.39 6.62
N ARG A 48 -5.37 0.93 6.54
CA ARG A 48 -6.38 1.81 5.96
C ARG A 48 -6.57 1.56 4.47
N VAL A 49 -5.49 1.47 3.71
CA VAL A 49 -5.54 1.21 2.26
C VAL A 49 -6.11 -0.17 1.97
N ALA A 50 -5.69 -1.20 2.71
CA ALA A 50 -6.27 -2.54 2.57
C ALA A 50 -7.79 -2.52 2.80
N TYR A 51 -8.26 -1.81 3.84
CA TYR A 51 -9.68 -1.62 4.11
C TYR A 51 -10.41 -0.87 3.00
N GLU A 52 -9.85 0.24 2.48
CA GLU A 52 -10.47 1.04 1.42
C GLU A 52 -10.55 0.30 0.08
N LEU A 53 -9.60 -0.59 -0.20
CA LEU A 53 -9.59 -1.43 -1.39
C LEU A 53 -10.39 -2.74 -1.22
N GLY A 54 -10.96 -3.00 -0.04
CA GLY A 54 -11.70 -4.23 0.23
C GLY A 54 -10.83 -5.50 0.20
N VAL A 55 -9.52 -5.38 0.42
CA VAL A 55 -8.57 -6.50 0.38
C VAL A 55 -8.03 -6.83 1.77
N ARG A 56 -7.52 -8.06 1.93
CA ARG A 56 -6.91 -8.47 3.20
C ARG A 56 -5.49 -7.93 3.29
N LEU A 57 -5.19 -7.23 4.40
CA LEU A 57 -3.80 -6.83 4.69
C LEU A 57 -2.87 -8.05 4.72
N GLY A 58 -1.81 -7.99 3.93
CA GLY A 58 -0.87 -9.07 3.67
C GLY A 58 -1.11 -9.84 2.37
N LYS A 59 -2.12 -9.47 1.56
CA LYS A 59 -2.27 -9.93 0.17
C LYS A 59 -1.79 -8.85 -0.80
N GLU A 60 -2.70 -8.12 -1.44
CA GLU A 60 -2.42 -7.08 -2.45
C GLU A 60 -1.80 -5.82 -1.81
N VAL A 61 -2.10 -5.59 -0.54
CA VAL A 61 -1.52 -4.51 0.28
C VAL A 61 -0.76 -5.12 1.45
N GLY A 62 0.52 -4.78 1.58
CA GLY A 62 1.40 -5.26 2.64
C GLY A 62 2.20 -4.15 3.31
N PHE A 63 2.91 -4.50 4.38
CA PHE A 63 3.86 -3.60 5.02
C PHE A 63 5.15 -4.29 5.47
N GLN A 64 6.23 -3.53 5.60
CA GLN A 64 7.46 -3.95 6.26
C GLN A 64 8.09 -2.81 7.05
N VAL A 65 8.33 -3.05 8.33
CA VAL A 65 9.11 -2.19 9.22
C VAL A 65 10.22 -3.03 9.84
N ARG A 66 11.12 -2.42 10.62
CA ARG A 66 12.12 -3.20 11.35
C ARG A 66 11.43 -4.23 12.26
N TYR A 67 11.88 -5.48 12.16
CA TYR A 67 11.43 -6.62 12.97
C TYR A 67 9.96 -7.07 12.76
N ASP A 68 9.23 -6.51 11.79
CA ASP A 68 7.81 -6.83 11.58
C ASP A 68 7.44 -6.65 10.09
N LYS A 69 6.85 -7.68 9.49
CA LYS A 69 6.46 -7.70 8.08
C LYS A 69 5.16 -8.46 7.87
N LYS A 70 4.33 -7.98 6.94
CA LYS A 70 3.15 -8.69 6.46
C LYS A 70 2.94 -8.40 4.98
N ILE A 71 3.48 -9.28 4.13
CA ILE A 71 3.52 -9.16 2.67
C ILE A 71 3.27 -10.55 2.10
N GLY A 72 2.34 -10.65 1.14
CA GLY A 72 2.05 -11.88 0.41
C GLY A 72 2.63 -11.85 -0.99
N GLU A 73 2.58 -12.99 -1.68
CA GLU A 73 3.14 -13.16 -3.04
C GLU A 73 2.49 -12.22 -4.06
N ASN A 74 1.20 -11.90 -3.89
CA ASN A 74 0.45 -11.00 -4.78
C ASN A 74 0.51 -9.53 -4.37
N CYS A 75 1.45 -9.14 -3.50
CA CYS A 75 1.56 -7.79 -3.00
C CYS A 75 1.86 -6.79 -4.12
N SER A 76 0.92 -5.88 -4.37
CA SER A 76 1.05 -4.81 -5.35
C SER A 76 1.46 -3.48 -4.69
N ILE A 77 1.16 -3.28 -3.41
CA ILE A 77 1.54 -2.10 -2.61
C ILE A 77 2.23 -2.53 -1.33
N LYS A 78 3.45 -2.04 -1.10
CA LYS A 78 4.21 -2.26 0.13
C LYS A 78 4.44 -0.94 0.85
N PHE A 79 3.88 -0.80 2.04
CA PHE A 79 4.20 0.31 2.95
C PHE A 79 5.43 -0.02 3.78
N MET A 80 6.37 0.90 3.91
CA MET A 80 7.60 0.64 4.67
C MET A 80 8.19 1.89 5.30
N THR A 81 9.11 1.71 6.24
CA THR A 81 9.93 2.83 6.72
C THR A 81 11.06 3.15 5.75
N ASP A 82 11.54 4.40 5.73
CA ASP A 82 12.70 4.78 4.92
C ASP A 82 13.91 3.86 5.19
N GLY A 83 14.14 3.50 6.46
CA GLY A 83 15.21 2.56 6.84
C GLY A 83 15.00 1.09 6.42
N ILE A 84 13.86 0.73 5.82
CA ILE A 84 13.65 -0.56 5.14
C ILE A 84 13.94 -0.42 3.64
N LEU A 85 13.68 0.74 3.04
CA LEU A 85 14.03 1.01 1.64
C LEU A 85 15.54 1.14 1.44
N LEU A 86 16.22 1.81 2.37
CA LEU A 86 17.66 2.10 2.30
C LEU A 86 18.54 0.92 2.76
N ARG A 87 17.99 -0.29 2.88
CA ARG A 87 18.69 -1.47 3.39
C ARG A 87 18.76 -2.55 2.33
#